data_AF-A0A2H1EIZ4-F1
#
_entry.id   AF-A0A2H1EIZ4-F1
#
_cell.length_a   1.000
_cell.length_b   1.000
_cell.length_c   1.000
_cell.angle_alpha   90.00
_cell.angle_beta   90.00
_cell.angle_gamma   90.00
#
_symmetry.space_group_name_H-M   'P 1'
#
loop_
_entity.id
_entity.type
_entity.pdbx_description
1 polymer ?
#
loop_
_entity_poly.entity_id
_entity_poly.type
_entity_poly.pdbx_seq_one_letter_code
_entity_poly.pdbx_strand_id
1 'polypeptide(L)'
;MYDFKTQTEYKLDYSDYLDRNADFIFLIVLWLILMAKKPKQKKLFARKISKKTHRVLKIDFDKLTPKQNANYEDSLVVLNKIKYGLSLTVASKQVGISPQTVKRYVGSALKLQNHKWIAKSLDRLLREVRIYEKGKQVWITVRGIKQAKIIGQYHSAIGRLSQGQSVLKPFTKIKIKDASGKIHHLETDITKILAILEQQEDAEFYSIYGRK
;
A
#
# COMPACT_ATOMS: atom_id res chain seq x y z
N MET A 1 -53.75 -72.85 -0.34
CA MET A 1 -52.60 -73.69 -0.70
C MET A 1 -52.74 -74.04 -2.18
N TYR A 2 -52.15 -73.23 -3.05
CA TYR A 2 -52.13 -73.40 -4.51
C TYR A 2 -50.88 -72.69 -5.06
N ASP A 3 -50.45 -73.19 -6.20
CA ASP A 3 -49.08 -73.46 -6.61
C ASP A 3 -48.32 -72.27 -7.24
N PHE A 4 -46.99 -72.28 -7.11
CA PHE A 4 -46.03 -71.29 -7.60
C PHE A 4 -45.33 -71.86 -8.84
N LYS A 5 -45.47 -71.21 -10.00
CA LYS A 5 -44.62 -71.33 -11.23
C LYS A 5 -45.35 -70.58 -12.36
N THR A 6 -44.77 -69.71 -13.20
CA THR A 6 -43.40 -69.35 -13.56
C THR A 6 -43.39 -67.94 -14.15
N GLN A 7 -42.33 -67.16 -13.91
CA GLN A 7 -42.00 -65.91 -14.60
C GLN A 7 -41.74 -66.16 -16.08
N THR A 8 -42.42 -65.43 -16.96
CA THR A 8 -42.05 -65.27 -18.37
C THR A 8 -41.06 -64.11 -18.51
N GLU A 9 -39.89 -64.41 -19.06
CA GLU A 9 -38.83 -63.47 -19.41
C GLU A 9 -39.31 -62.47 -20.48
N TYR A 10 -39.31 -61.19 -20.16
CA TYR A 10 -39.25 -60.13 -21.18
C TYR A 10 -37.77 -59.90 -21.53
N LYS A 11 -37.31 -60.49 -22.64
CA LYS A 11 -36.06 -60.06 -23.29
C LYS A 11 -36.29 -58.67 -23.90
N LEU A 12 -35.73 -57.64 -23.27
CA LEU A 12 -35.55 -56.33 -23.88
C LEU A 12 -34.47 -56.47 -24.96
N ASP A 13 -34.88 -56.39 -26.21
CA ASP A 13 -34.00 -56.31 -27.37
C ASP A 13 -33.28 -54.96 -27.37
N TYR A 14 -32.01 -54.98 -26.98
CA TYR A 14 -31.14 -53.79 -26.90
C TYR A 14 -30.52 -53.41 -28.27
N SER A 15 -30.86 -54.12 -29.36
CA SER A 15 -30.28 -53.84 -30.68
C SER A 15 -30.76 -52.52 -31.30
N ASP A 16 -31.97 -52.06 -30.96
CA ASP A 16 -32.56 -50.82 -31.51
C ASP A 16 -32.07 -49.52 -30.82
N TYR A 17 -31.43 -49.62 -29.65
CA TYR A 17 -30.95 -48.44 -28.91
C TYR A 17 -29.61 -47.89 -29.42
N LEU A 18 -28.91 -48.64 -30.27
CA LEU A 18 -27.57 -48.30 -30.74
C LEU A 18 -27.54 -47.56 -32.09
N ASP A 19 -28.62 -47.59 -32.89
CA ASP A 19 -28.61 -47.00 -34.24
C ASP A 19 -29.09 -45.54 -34.32
N ARG A 20 -29.94 -45.08 -33.38
CA ARG A 20 -30.43 -43.67 -33.38
C ARG A 20 -29.60 -42.70 -32.54
N ASN A 21 -28.61 -43.20 -31.80
CA ASN A 21 -27.75 -42.40 -30.94
C ASN A 21 -26.26 -42.59 -31.27
N ALA A 22 -25.94 -43.14 -32.44
CA ALA A 22 -24.56 -43.21 -32.93
C ALA A 22 -23.92 -41.82 -32.94
N ASP A 23 -24.66 -40.78 -33.35
CA ASP A 23 -24.20 -39.39 -33.34
C ASP A 23 -24.01 -38.83 -31.92
N PHE A 24 -24.85 -39.23 -30.96
CA PHE A 24 -24.76 -38.76 -29.58
C PHE A 24 -23.59 -39.41 -28.81
N ILE A 25 -23.36 -40.71 -29.04
CA ILE A 25 -22.21 -41.44 -28.51
C ILE A 25 -20.93 -40.96 -29.19
N PHE A 26 -20.96 -40.69 -30.50
CA PHE A 26 -19.82 -40.12 -31.23
C PHE A 26 -19.49 -38.72 -30.71
N LEU A 27 -20.48 -37.89 -30.38
CA LEU A 27 -20.24 -36.58 -29.76
C LEU A 27 -19.66 -36.68 -28.34
N ILE A 28 -20.09 -37.64 -27.52
CA ILE A 28 -19.52 -37.86 -26.17
C ILE A 28 -18.08 -38.39 -26.26
N VAL A 29 -17.81 -39.34 -27.17
CA VAL A 29 -16.47 -39.89 -27.40
C VAL A 29 -15.54 -38.85 -28.03
N LEU A 30 -16.04 -38.05 -29.00
CA LEU A 30 -15.29 -36.95 -29.61
C LEU A 30 -15.03 -35.82 -28.60
N TRP A 31 -15.98 -35.52 -27.70
CA TRP A 31 -15.80 -34.57 -26.61
C TRP A 31 -14.81 -35.08 -25.57
N LEU A 32 -14.83 -36.37 -25.22
CA LEU A 32 -13.81 -37.00 -24.36
C LEU A 32 -12.42 -37.00 -25.02
N ILE A 33 -12.32 -37.23 -26.34
CA ILE A 33 -11.07 -37.16 -27.10
C ILE A 33 -10.57 -35.70 -27.23
N LEU A 34 -11.47 -34.73 -27.41
CA LEU A 34 -11.15 -33.30 -27.41
C LEU A 34 -10.72 -32.81 -26.02
N MET A 35 -11.33 -33.31 -24.94
CA MET A 35 -10.96 -33.04 -23.55
C MET A 35 -9.68 -33.77 -23.12
N ALA A 36 -9.33 -34.90 -23.76
CA ALA A 36 -8.10 -35.65 -23.52
C ALA A 36 -6.85 -35.03 -24.18
N LYS A 37 -6.99 -33.91 -24.92
CA LYS A 37 -5.83 -33.07 -25.27
C LYS A 37 -5.29 -32.41 -24.00
N LYS A 38 -4.36 -33.13 -23.36
CA LYS A 38 -3.49 -32.66 -22.28
C LYS A 38 -3.21 -31.18 -22.47
N PRO A 39 -3.46 -30.31 -21.46
CA PRO A 39 -3.04 -28.93 -21.58
C PRO A 39 -1.56 -28.97 -21.91
N LYS A 40 -1.18 -28.49 -23.11
CA LYS A 40 0.22 -28.28 -23.46
C LYS A 40 0.79 -27.53 -22.28
N GLN A 41 1.60 -28.20 -21.48
CA GLN A 41 2.35 -27.55 -20.44
C GLN A 41 3.08 -26.46 -21.16
N LYS A 42 2.61 -25.22 -21.02
CA LYS A 42 3.39 -24.06 -21.39
C LYS A 42 4.60 -24.23 -20.52
N LYS A 43 5.68 -24.76 -21.10
CA LYS A 43 7.03 -24.56 -20.58
C LYS A 43 7.11 -23.05 -20.50
N LEU A 44 6.75 -22.54 -19.33
CA LEU A 44 7.14 -21.25 -18.85
C LEU A 44 8.65 -21.33 -19.04
N PHE A 45 9.13 -20.79 -20.16
CA PHE A 45 10.39 -20.12 -20.18
C PHE A 45 10.23 -19.05 -19.09
N ALA A 46 10.41 -19.49 -17.84
CA ALA A 46 10.95 -18.69 -16.80
C ALA A 46 12.28 -18.25 -17.38
N ARG A 47 12.23 -17.20 -18.21
CA ARG A 47 13.30 -16.23 -18.25
C ARG A 47 13.70 -16.14 -16.80
N LYS A 48 14.93 -16.54 -16.50
CA LYS A 48 15.66 -16.01 -15.36
C LYS A 48 15.63 -14.51 -15.56
N ILE A 49 14.49 -13.88 -15.27
CA ILE A 49 14.42 -12.51 -14.82
C ILE A 49 15.25 -12.65 -13.56
N SER A 50 16.53 -12.32 -13.71
CA SER A 50 17.44 -12.10 -12.62
C SER A 50 16.58 -11.46 -11.53
N LYS A 51 16.40 -12.18 -10.42
CA LYS A 51 15.96 -11.56 -9.19
C LYS A 51 17.10 -10.63 -8.75
N LYS A 52 17.40 -9.59 -9.55
CA LYS A 52 17.56 -8.25 -9.03
C LYS A 52 16.20 -7.90 -8.43
N THR A 53 15.88 -8.57 -7.31
CA THR A 53 15.22 -7.91 -6.21
C THR A 53 15.93 -6.58 -6.12
N HIS A 54 15.25 -5.51 -6.52
CA HIS A 54 15.66 -4.19 -6.06
C HIS A 54 15.77 -4.39 -4.55
N ARG A 55 17.00 -4.52 -4.04
CA ARG A 55 17.25 -4.49 -2.61
C ARG A 55 16.66 -3.16 -2.24
N VAL A 56 15.45 -3.18 -1.70
CA VAL A 56 14.83 -1.99 -1.12
C VAL A 56 15.85 -1.63 -0.07
N LEU A 57 16.65 -0.61 -0.36
CA LEU A 57 17.67 -0.18 0.57
C LEU A 57 16.91 0.10 1.85
N LYS A 58 17.33 -0.54 2.93
CA LYS A 58 16.91 -0.13 4.26
C LYS A 58 17.58 1.23 4.43
N ILE A 59 16.86 2.29 4.08
CA ILE A 59 17.37 3.65 4.11
C ILE A 59 17.75 3.94 5.55
N ASP A 60 19.02 4.32 5.72
CA ASP A 60 19.60 4.74 6.96
C ASP A 60 19.73 6.27 6.87
N PHE A 61 18.87 7.01 7.58
CA PHE A 61 18.79 8.47 7.45
C PHE A 61 20.11 9.13 7.81
N ASP A 62 20.80 8.58 8.81
CA ASP A 62 22.08 9.09 9.31
C ASP A 62 23.20 9.02 8.26
N LYS A 63 23.01 8.24 7.19
CA LYS A 63 23.97 8.07 6.10
C LYS A 63 23.56 8.73 4.79
N LEU A 64 22.40 9.41 4.76
CA LEU A 64 21.96 10.10 3.56
C LEU A 64 22.72 11.42 3.39
N THR A 65 23.30 11.63 2.20
CA THR A 65 23.72 12.97 1.80
C THR A 65 22.51 13.91 1.69
N PRO A 66 22.67 15.24 1.82
CA PRO A 66 21.56 16.19 1.68
C PRO A 66 20.78 16.01 0.38
N LYS A 67 21.49 15.74 -0.73
CA LYS A 67 20.88 15.46 -2.03
C LYS A 67 20.05 14.17 -2.02
N GLN A 68 20.52 13.12 -1.36
CA GLN A 68 19.74 11.87 -1.25
C GLN A 68 18.53 12.05 -0.35
N ASN A 69 18.63 12.84 0.71
CA ASN A 69 17.50 13.17 1.57
C ASN A 69 16.44 13.97 0.80
N ALA A 70 16.84 14.99 0.05
CA ALA A 70 15.93 15.74 -0.83
C ALA A 70 15.20 14.82 -1.82
N ASN A 71 15.94 13.94 -2.51
CA ASN A 71 15.33 12.97 -3.43
C ASN A 71 14.37 11.98 -2.72
N TYR A 72 14.66 11.64 -1.46
CA TYR A 72 13.80 10.78 -0.66
C TYR A 72 12.47 11.48 -0.33
N GLU A 73 12.54 12.71 0.16
CA GLU A 73 11.37 13.54 0.47
C GLU A 73 10.53 13.81 -0.79
N ASP A 74 11.17 14.18 -1.90
CA ASP A 74 10.49 14.33 -3.20
C ASP A 74 9.80 13.03 -3.63
N SER A 75 10.43 11.88 -3.37
CA SER A 75 9.83 10.57 -3.66
C SER A 75 8.60 10.28 -2.79
N LEU A 76 8.56 10.77 -1.54
CA LEU A 76 7.37 10.69 -0.69
C LEU A 76 6.24 11.60 -1.21
N VAL A 77 6.57 12.79 -1.71
CA VAL A 77 5.61 13.69 -2.36
C VAL A 77 5.00 13.03 -3.61
N VAL A 78 5.83 12.42 -4.46
CA VAL A 78 5.36 11.64 -5.62
C VAL A 78 4.45 10.50 -5.18
N LEU A 79 4.84 9.73 -4.15
CA LEU A 79 4.01 8.65 -3.62
C LEU A 79 2.62 9.16 -3.17
N ASN A 80 2.57 10.33 -2.55
CA ASN A 80 1.31 10.94 -2.12
C ASN A 80 0.43 11.33 -3.32
N LYS A 81 1.00 11.96 -4.35
CA LYS A 81 0.31 12.27 -5.61
C LYS A 81 -0.27 11.03 -6.29
N ILE A 82 0.46 9.90 -6.26
CA ILE A 82 -0.04 8.61 -6.78
C ILE A 82 -1.23 8.10 -5.96
N LYS A 83 -1.25 8.32 -4.64
CA LYS A 83 -2.42 7.96 -3.80
C LYS A 83 -3.68 8.72 -4.20
N TYR A 84 -3.53 9.94 -4.71
CA TYR A 84 -4.62 10.76 -5.25
C TYR A 84 -4.90 10.51 -6.74
N GLY A 85 -4.40 9.41 -7.31
CA GLY A 85 -4.81 8.93 -8.64
C GLY A 85 -3.87 9.32 -9.79
N LEU A 86 -2.80 10.08 -9.54
CA LEU A 86 -1.83 10.36 -10.60
C LEU A 86 -0.99 9.13 -10.95
N SER A 87 -0.63 9.00 -12.23
CA SER A 87 0.33 7.97 -12.65
C SER A 87 1.73 8.31 -12.13
N LEU A 88 2.57 7.29 -11.94
CA LEU A 88 3.96 7.48 -11.52
C LEU A 88 4.69 8.49 -12.40
N THR A 89 4.53 8.40 -13.73
CA THR A 89 5.22 9.29 -14.68
C THR A 89 4.76 10.74 -14.53
N VAL A 90 3.44 10.98 -14.44
CA VAL A 90 2.89 12.34 -14.29
C VAL A 90 3.29 12.94 -12.95
N ALA A 91 3.14 12.19 -11.86
CA ALA A 91 3.51 12.64 -10.52
C ALA A 91 5.00 12.93 -10.40
N SER A 92 5.86 12.08 -10.98
CA SER A 92 7.32 12.28 -11.02
C SER A 92 7.69 13.56 -11.78
N LYS A 93 7.05 13.81 -12.93
CA LYS A 93 7.27 15.01 -13.73
C LYS A 93 6.87 16.28 -12.98
N GLN A 94 5.76 16.27 -12.24
CA GLN A 94 5.32 17.43 -11.45
C GLN A 94 6.29 17.79 -10.31
N VAL A 95 6.94 16.79 -9.71
CA VAL A 95 7.90 17.01 -8.61
C VAL A 95 9.32 17.27 -9.13
N GLY A 96 9.63 16.87 -10.37
CA GLY A 96 10.94 17.10 -10.98
C GLY A 96 11.97 15.99 -10.72
N ILE A 97 11.53 14.79 -10.33
CA ILE A 97 12.43 13.64 -10.10
C ILE A 97 12.12 12.50 -11.07
N SER A 98 13.10 11.61 -11.31
CA SER A 98 12.90 10.49 -12.24
C SER A 98 12.01 9.40 -11.62
N PRO A 99 11.16 8.70 -12.40
CA PRO A 99 10.42 7.53 -11.92
C PRO A 99 11.32 6.41 -11.35
N GLN A 100 12.58 6.34 -11.80
CA GLN A 100 13.56 5.39 -11.28
C GLN A 100 14.02 5.78 -9.87
N THR A 101 14.22 7.07 -9.62
CA THR A 101 14.51 7.63 -8.29
C THR A 101 13.38 7.31 -7.32
N VAL A 102 12.14 7.56 -7.72
CA VAL A 102 10.95 7.23 -6.91
C VAL A 102 10.92 5.74 -6.57
N LYS A 103 11.07 4.86 -7.55
CA LYS A 103 11.10 3.41 -7.31
C LYS A 103 12.27 2.98 -6.41
N ARG A 104 13.41 3.65 -6.48
CA ARG A 104 14.57 3.39 -5.62
C ARG A 104 14.25 3.65 -4.15
N TYR A 105 13.65 4.79 -3.85
CA TYR A 105 13.41 5.24 -2.48
C TYR A 105 12.11 4.71 -1.87
N VAL A 106 11.01 4.72 -2.64
CA VAL A 106 9.67 4.41 -2.13
C VAL A 106 9.04 3.19 -2.82
N GLY A 107 9.80 2.44 -3.62
CA GLY A 107 9.29 1.29 -4.38
C GLY A 107 8.65 0.21 -3.52
N SER A 108 9.05 0.07 -2.25
CA SER A 108 8.42 -0.86 -1.30
C SER A 108 6.96 -0.49 -0.96
N ALA A 109 6.59 0.78 -1.13
CA ALA A 109 5.25 1.31 -0.97
C ALA A 109 4.44 1.34 -2.28
N LEU A 110 5.00 0.86 -3.39
CA LEU A 110 4.33 0.76 -4.69
C LEU A 110 3.98 -0.69 -5.01
N LYS A 111 2.90 -0.89 -5.77
CA LYS A 111 2.56 -2.18 -6.40
C LYS A 111 2.14 -1.95 -7.84
N LEU A 112 2.38 -2.92 -8.70
CA LEU A 112 1.94 -2.90 -10.09
C LEU A 112 0.56 -3.56 -10.18
N GLN A 113 -0.42 -2.85 -10.74
CA GLN A 113 -1.77 -3.36 -10.98
C GLN A 113 -2.26 -2.85 -12.34
N ASN A 114 -2.75 -3.75 -13.22
CA ASN A 114 -3.22 -3.41 -14.56
C ASN A 114 -2.21 -2.54 -15.34
N HIS A 115 -0.92 -2.93 -15.30
CA HIS A 115 0.19 -2.21 -15.93
C HIS A 115 0.44 -0.78 -15.41
N LYS A 116 -0.22 -0.38 -14.32
CA LYS A 116 -0.06 0.92 -13.67
C LYS A 116 0.56 0.77 -12.28
N TRP A 117 1.50 1.64 -11.96
CA TRP A 117 2.03 1.75 -10.60
C TRP A 117 1.02 2.46 -9.72
N ILE A 118 0.65 1.81 -8.62
CA ILE A 118 -0.26 2.37 -7.62
C ILE A 118 0.38 2.30 -6.23
N ALA A 119 0.01 3.24 -5.39
CA ALA A 119 0.49 3.30 -4.01
C ALA A 119 -0.24 2.28 -3.14
N LYS A 120 0.49 1.63 -2.24
CA LYS A 120 -0.10 0.80 -1.18
C LYS A 120 -0.81 1.69 -0.18
N SER A 121 -1.91 1.19 0.39
CA SER A 121 -2.64 1.86 1.47
C SER A 121 -1.77 2.02 2.72
N LEU A 122 -0.95 1.01 3.00
CA LEU A 122 0.00 0.98 4.11
C LEU A 122 1.43 0.81 3.58
N ASP A 123 2.37 1.47 4.25
CA ASP A 123 3.80 1.33 4.02
C ASP A 123 4.58 1.39 5.34
N ARG A 124 5.87 1.04 5.27
CA ARG A 124 6.82 1.08 6.40
C ARG A 124 7.95 2.08 6.15
N LEU A 125 7.72 3.04 5.26
CA LEU A 125 8.70 4.09 4.95
C LEU A 125 8.92 4.96 6.18
N LEU A 126 10.15 5.39 6.36
CA LEU A 126 10.54 6.28 7.45
C LEU A 126 10.19 7.72 7.06
N ARG A 127 9.78 8.54 8.02
CA ARG A 127 9.39 9.92 7.76
C ARG A 127 9.85 10.78 8.92
N GLU A 128 10.59 11.82 8.61
CA GLU A 128 10.88 12.87 9.58
C GLU A 128 9.64 13.75 9.72
N VAL A 129 9.17 13.93 10.94
CA VAL A 129 7.96 14.67 11.25
C VAL A 129 8.17 15.47 12.52
N ARG A 130 7.60 16.67 12.57
CA ARG A 130 7.58 17.49 13.77
C ARG A 130 6.41 17.12 14.66
N ILE A 131 6.62 17.13 15.97
CA ILE A 131 5.58 17.02 17.00
C ILE A 131 5.81 18.09 18.06
N TYR A 132 4.77 18.39 18.85
CA TYR A 132 4.92 19.15 20.09
C TYR A 132 4.88 18.18 21.26
N GLU A 133 5.89 18.26 22.13
CA GLU A 133 6.06 17.38 23.27
C GLU A 133 6.68 18.18 24.42
N LYS A 134 6.07 18.11 25.62
CA LYS A 134 6.57 18.77 26.84
C LYS A 134 6.85 20.26 26.64
N GLY A 135 5.93 20.96 25.97
CA GLY A 135 6.08 22.39 25.67
C GLY A 135 7.20 22.76 24.70
N LYS A 136 7.68 21.82 23.86
CA LYS A 136 8.71 22.08 22.84
C LYS A 136 8.34 21.46 21.50
N GLN A 137 8.81 22.07 20.41
CA GLN A 137 8.83 21.43 19.09
C GLN A 137 9.99 20.44 18.99
N VAL A 138 9.71 19.21 18.56
CA VAL A 138 10.70 18.14 18.42
C VAL A 138 10.53 17.46 17.07
N TRP A 139 11.64 17.26 16.36
CA TRP A 139 11.70 16.42 15.16
C TRP A 139 11.92 14.97 15.55
N ILE A 140 11.08 14.08 15.02
CA ILE A 140 11.18 12.64 15.24
C ILE A 140 11.09 11.91 13.91
N THR A 141 11.73 10.75 13.82
CA THR A 141 11.58 9.87 12.66
C THR A 141 10.59 8.77 12.99
N VAL A 142 9.47 8.68 12.27
CA VAL A 142 8.45 7.63 12.47
C VAL A 142 8.48 6.59 11.36
N ARG A 143 8.08 5.36 11.70
CA ARG A 143 7.96 4.26 10.72
C ARG A 143 6.52 4.08 10.25
N GLY A 144 6.33 4.26 8.95
CA GLY A 144 5.11 3.95 8.23
C GLY A 144 4.05 5.05 8.27
N ILE A 145 3.09 4.95 7.35
CA ILE A 145 2.08 5.99 7.15
C ILE A 145 1.09 6.13 8.33
N LYS A 146 0.84 5.07 9.10
CA LYS A 146 -0.14 5.12 10.20
C LYS A 146 0.23 6.18 11.23
N GLN A 147 1.48 6.19 11.68
CA GLN A 147 1.95 7.15 12.68
C GLN A 147 2.04 8.56 12.11
N ALA A 148 2.58 8.70 10.90
CA ALA A 148 2.62 9.99 10.21
C ALA A 148 1.22 10.59 10.02
N LYS A 149 0.21 9.77 9.73
CA LYS A 149 -1.19 10.23 9.60
C LYS A 149 -1.75 10.75 10.92
N ILE A 150 -1.49 10.06 12.04
CA ILE A 150 -1.93 10.51 13.37
C ILE A 150 -1.31 11.87 13.70
N ILE A 151 -0.02 12.05 13.42
CA ILE A 151 0.69 13.32 13.62
C ILE A 151 0.15 14.42 12.71
N GLY A 152 -0.15 14.10 11.45
CA GLY A 152 -0.81 15.05 10.53
C GLY A 152 -2.19 15.49 11.05
N GLN A 153 -2.99 14.54 11.55
CA GLN A 153 -4.30 14.83 12.16
C GLN A 153 -4.17 15.71 13.41
N TYR A 154 -3.13 15.49 14.21
CA TYR A 154 -2.80 16.31 15.37
C TYR A 154 -2.49 17.76 14.97
N HIS A 155 -1.63 17.97 13.98
CA HIS A 155 -1.34 19.32 13.46
C HIS A 155 -2.57 19.99 12.84
N SER A 156 -3.42 19.22 12.14
CA SER A 156 -4.71 19.74 11.67
C SER A 156 -5.67 20.10 12.80
N ALA A 157 -5.57 19.46 13.97
CA ALA A 157 -6.34 19.83 15.15
C ALA A 157 -5.79 21.11 15.80
N ILE A 158 -4.47 21.25 15.88
CA ILE A 158 -3.82 22.50 16.32
C ILE A 158 -4.26 23.69 15.46
N GLY A 159 -4.26 23.53 14.13
CA GLY A 159 -4.72 24.58 13.21
C GLY A 159 -6.21 24.94 13.35
N ARG A 160 -6.99 24.17 14.11
CA ARG A 160 -8.41 24.40 14.41
C ARG A 160 -8.65 24.74 15.88
N LEU A 161 -7.63 25.15 16.63
CA LEU A 161 -7.78 25.50 18.04
C LEU A 161 -8.78 26.63 18.30
N SER A 162 -9.00 27.52 17.33
CA SER A 162 -10.06 28.53 17.39
C SER A 162 -11.47 27.95 17.57
N GLN A 163 -11.69 26.68 17.20
CA GLN A 163 -12.95 25.95 17.41
C GLN A 163 -13.10 25.39 18.85
N GLY A 164 -12.08 25.57 19.69
CA GLY A 164 -12.05 25.16 21.10
C GLY A 164 -11.12 23.99 21.40
N GLN A 165 -10.74 23.83 22.67
CA GLN A 165 -9.79 22.80 23.13
C GLN A 165 -10.22 21.35 22.88
N SER A 166 -11.53 21.13 22.71
CA SER A 166 -12.10 19.81 22.51
C SER A 166 -11.49 19.08 21.30
N VAL A 167 -10.99 19.81 20.30
CA VAL A 167 -10.31 19.26 19.12
C VAL A 167 -9.04 18.46 19.46
N LEU A 168 -8.42 18.73 20.63
CA LEU A 168 -7.22 18.03 21.09
C LEU A 168 -7.49 16.78 21.91
N LYS A 169 -8.72 16.60 22.42
CA LYS A 169 -9.10 15.44 23.27
C LYS A 169 -8.73 14.08 22.68
N PRO A 170 -8.86 13.83 21.35
CA PRO A 170 -8.47 12.55 20.77
C PRO A 170 -6.98 12.21 20.93
N PHE A 171 -6.12 13.19 21.17
CA PHE A 171 -4.66 13.03 21.17
C PHE A 171 -4.06 12.84 22.57
N THR A 172 -4.81 13.11 23.65
CA THR A 172 -4.29 13.09 25.03
C THR A 172 -3.68 11.75 25.47
N LYS A 173 -4.20 10.63 24.95
CA LYS A 173 -3.72 9.27 25.29
C LYS A 173 -2.90 8.62 24.17
N ILE A 174 -2.65 9.35 23.08
CA ILE A 174 -1.93 8.81 21.93
C ILE A 174 -0.44 8.75 22.25
N LYS A 175 0.14 7.58 22.00
CA LYS A 175 1.58 7.33 22.08
C LYS A 175 2.12 7.16 20.67
N ILE A 176 3.13 7.95 20.33
CA ILE A 176 3.85 7.82 19.06
C ILE A 176 5.14 7.06 19.33
N LYS A 177 5.36 5.96 18.62
CA LYS A 177 6.62 5.20 18.68
C LYS A 177 7.50 5.62 17.51
N ASP A 178 8.65 6.20 17.78
CA ASP A 178 9.58 6.58 16.72
C ASP A 178 10.25 5.32 16.08
N ALA A 179 11.13 5.55 15.12
CA ALA A 179 11.87 4.51 14.43
C ALA A 179 12.94 3.84 15.31
N SER A 180 13.40 4.53 16.37
CA SER A 180 14.35 4.00 17.37
C SER A 180 13.67 3.11 18.41
N GLY A 181 12.35 3.25 18.56
CA GLY A 181 11.53 2.56 19.54
C GLY A 181 11.14 3.42 20.75
N LYS A 182 11.62 4.66 20.83
CA LYS A 182 11.26 5.65 21.85
C LYS A 182 9.79 6.04 21.72
N ILE A 183 9.13 6.19 22.87
CA ILE A 183 7.73 6.61 22.96
C ILE A 183 7.70 8.12 23.20
N HIS A 184 6.87 8.80 22.41
CA HIS A 184 6.59 10.22 22.48
C HIS A 184 5.11 10.47 22.79
N HIS A 185 4.85 11.53 23.54
CA HIS A 185 3.52 12.00 23.88
C HIS A 185 3.25 13.34 23.20
N LEU A 186 2.09 13.44 22.56
CA LEU A 186 1.67 14.69 21.93
C LEU A 186 1.22 15.67 23.00
N GLU A 187 1.68 16.92 22.90
CA GLU A 187 1.24 18.00 23.79
C GLU A 187 -0.23 18.31 23.52
N THR A 188 -1.04 18.40 24.57
CA THR A 188 -2.46 18.76 24.47
C THR A 188 -2.85 19.94 25.37
N ASP A 189 -1.89 20.45 26.14
CA ASP A 189 -2.03 21.69 26.89
C ASP A 189 -1.99 22.88 25.93
N ILE A 190 -3.08 23.64 25.87
CA ILE A 190 -3.22 24.79 24.97
C ILE A 190 -2.16 25.84 25.27
N THR A 191 -1.92 26.14 26.55
CA THR A 191 -1.00 27.21 26.93
C THR A 191 0.40 26.92 26.41
N LYS A 192 0.82 25.65 26.49
CA LYS A 192 2.12 25.21 25.96
C LYS A 192 2.15 25.21 24.43
N ILE A 193 1.07 24.79 23.78
CA ILE A 193 0.99 24.81 22.31
C ILE A 193 1.06 26.24 21.78
N LEU A 194 0.33 27.18 22.39
CA LEU A 194 0.36 28.59 22.01
C LEU A 194 1.75 29.18 22.20
N ALA A 195 2.42 28.90 23.32
CA ALA A 195 3.81 29.34 23.53
C ALA A 195 4.78 28.79 22.47
N ILE A 196 4.61 27.55 22.00
CA ILE A 196 5.42 27.00 20.90
C ILE A 196 5.13 27.72 19.59
N LEU A 197 3.87 28.02 19.30
CA LEU A 197 3.47 28.70 18.06
C LEU A 197 3.99 30.13 18.02
N GLU A 198 3.88 30.87 19.13
CA GLU A 198 4.42 32.23 19.28
C GLU A 198 5.94 32.25 19.04
N GLN A 199 6.68 31.33 19.67
CA GLN A 199 8.12 31.19 19.42
C GLN A 199 8.48 30.88 17.96
N GLN A 200 7.61 30.14 17.25
CA GLN A 200 7.82 29.83 15.83
C GLN A 200 7.56 31.05 14.94
N GLU A 201 6.50 31.82 15.21
CA GLU A 201 6.17 33.05 14.48
C GLU A 201 7.30 34.07 14.61
N ASP A 202 7.83 34.26 15.82
CA ASP A 202 8.97 35.14 16.06
C ASP A 202 10.20 34.68 15.26
N ALA A 203 10.54 33.39 15.31
CA ALA A 203 11.69 32.84 14.59
C ALA A 203 11.57 32.98 13.05
N GLU A 204 10.38 32.72 12.51
CA GLU A 204 10.10 32.90 11.08
C GLU A 204 10.20 34.37 10.68
N PHE A 205 9.66 35.29 11.49
CA PHE A 205 9.76 36.73 11.28
C PHE A 205 11.23 37.20 11.22
N TYR A 206 12.06 36.81 12.20
CA TYR A 206 13.49 37.17 12.19
C TYR A 206 14.24 36.58 10.99
N SER A 207 13.87 35.39 10.51
CA SER A 207 14.53 34.76 9.35
C SER A 207 14.32 35.54 8.03
N ILE A 208 13.20 36.25 7.89
CA ILE A 208 12.87 37.06 6.70
C ILE A 208 13.74 38.33 6.67
N TYR A 209 14.01 38.94 7.83
CA TYR A 209 14.82 40.17 7.93
C TYR A 209 16.30 39.92 8.21
N GLY A 210 16.69 38.70 8.61
CA GLY A 210 18.04 38.35 9.03
C GLY A 210 18.98 37.85 7.92
N ARG A 211 18.55 37.84 6.65
CA ARG A 211 19.38 37.35 5.54
C ARG A 211 20.23 38.49 4.96
N LYS A 212 21.47 38.67 5.47
CA LYS A 212 22.55 39.41 4.81
C LYS A 212 23.51 38.44 4.11
#